data_AF-F4GLP7-F1
#
_entry.id   AF-F4GLP7-F1
#
_cell.length_a   1.000
_cell.length_b   1.000
_cell.length_c   1.000
_cell.angle_alpha   90.00
_cell.angle_beta   90.00
_cell.angle_gamma   90.00
#
_symmetry.space_group_name_H-M   'P 1'
#
loop_
_entity.id
_entity.type
_entity.pdbx_description
1 polymer ?
#
loop_
_entity_poly.entity_id
_entity_poly.type
_entity_poly.pdbx_seq_one_letter_code
_entity_poly.pdbx_strand_id
1 'polypeptide(L)'
;MSSSMSCADRWENICSRCGMCCHEKVIYGDELIYDMDSACEFLDVLTNFCMVYPARFRKCPRCRKMTLWKAMMAAWLPESCAYVQWARRHHIRLASRLRLVIAEDGFCKAVLPDEDEGESENV
;
A
#
# COMPACT_ATOMS: atom_id res chain seq x y z
N MET A 1 36.17 5.06 -1.75
CA MET A 1 35.22 6.10 -1.31
C MET A 1 33.96 5.40 -0.82
N SER A 2 33.91 5.10 0.48
CA SER A 2 32.80 4.39 1.10
C SER A 2 31.66 5.37 1.33
N SER A 3 30.70 5.41 0.42
CA SER A 3 29.49 6.21 0.58
C SER A 3 28.69 5.66 1.76
N SER A 4 28.57 6.47 2.81
CA SER A 4 27.72 6.23 3.97
C SER A 4 26.26 6.17 3.54
N MET A 5 25.79 4.98 3.14
CA MET A 5 24.39 4.78 2.77
C MET A 5 23.54 4.92 4.02
N SER A 6 22.60 5.88 4.02
CA SER A 6 21.77 6.12 5.19
C SER A 6 20.84 4.93 5.45
N CYS A 7 20.43 4.71 6.71
CA CYS A 7 19.50 3.64 7.04
C CYS A 7 18.17 3.73 6.26
N ALA A 8 17.78 4.95 5.82
CA ALA A 8 16.61 5.16 4.98
C ALA A 8 16.83 4.63 3.55
N ASP A 9 18.00 4.87 2.96
CA ASP A 9 18.34 4.40 1.60
C ASP A 9 18.40 2.87 1.52
N ARG A 10 18.72 2.20 2.63
CA ARG A 10 18.72 0.73 2.67
C ARG A 10 17.36 0.12 2.40
N TRP A 11 16.26 0.78 2.79
CA TRP A 11 14.90 0.28 2.55
C TRP A 11 14.52 0.32 1.08
N GLU A 12 15.00 1.32 0.35
CA GLU A 12 14.72 1.44 -1.09
C GLU A 12 15.25 0.23 -1.87
N ASN A 13 16.38 -0.34 -1.45
CA ASN A 13 16.96 -1.54 -2.06
C ASN A 13 16.17 -2.83 -1.78
N ILE A 14 15.30 -2.85 -0.77
CA ILE A 14 14.43 -4.00 -0.48
C ILE A 14 13.20 -3.98 -1.40
N CYS A 15 12.80 -2.81 -1.92
CA CYS A 15 11.61 -2.71 -2.73
C CYS A 15 11.76 -3.46 -4.06
N SER A 16 10.88 -4.43 -4.32
CA SER A 16 10.77 -5.12 -5.61
C SER A 16 10.02 -4.32 -6.68
N ARG A 17 9.58 -3.09 -6.36
CA ARG A 17 8.78 -2.23 -7.25
C ARG A 17 7.54 -2.92 -7.84
N CYS A 18 6.89 -3.78 -7.06
CA CYS A 18 5.74 -4.60 -7.46
C CYS A 18 4.40 -3.86 -7.63
N GLY A 19 4.34 -2.53 -7.55
CA GLY A 19 3.08 -1.77 -7.67
C GLY A 19 2.09 -1.88 -6.50
N MET A 20 2.13 -2.94 -5.68
CA MET A 20 1.14 -3.20 -4.60
C MET A 20 1.01 -2.09 -3.53
N CYS A 21 1.97 -1.19 -3.38
CA CYS A 21 1.80 -0.05 -2.47
C CYS A 21 0.98 1.10 -3.08
N CYS A 22 0.88 1.13 -4.41
CA CYS A 22 0.27 2.20 -5.21
C CYS A 22 -1.23 2.04 -5.42
N HIS A 23 -1.79 0.86 -5.17
CA HIS A 23 -3.23 0.61 -5.23
C HIS A 23 -3.94 0.97 -3.92
N GLU A 24 -5.21 1.37 -4.05
CA GLU A 24 -6.10 1.54 -2.91
C GLU A 24 -6.32 0.20 -2.22
N LYS A 25 -6.49 0.28 -0.89
CA LYS A 25 -6.65 -0.91 -0.07
C LYS A 25 -7.40 -0.59 1.19
N VAL A 26 -8.25 -1.53 1.58
CA VAL A 26 -9.07 -1.45 2.78
C VAL A 26 -8.80 -2.71 3.61
N ILE A 27 -8.73 -2.53 4.92
CA ILE A 27 -8.71 -3.64 5.86
C ILE A 27 -10.11 -3.71 6.46
N TYR A 28 -10.80 -4.82 6.27
CA TYR A 28 -12.13 -5.05 6.80
C TYR A 28 -12.18 -6.42 7.47
N GLY A 29 -12.44 -6.46 8.77
CA GLY A 29 -12.38 -7.70 9.55
C GLY A 29 -11.00 -8.37 9.47
N ASP A 30 -10.98 -9.59 8.97
CA ASP A 30 -9.78 -10.39 8.73
C ASP A 30 -9.28 -10.32 7.27
N GLU A 31 -9.84 -9.44 6.45
CA GLU A 31 -9.51 -9.29 5.03
C GLU A 31 -8.67 -8.05 4.73
N LEU A 32 -7.72 -8.20 3.81
CA LEU A 32 -7.01 -7.12 3.15
C LEU A 32 -7.49 -7.05 1.71
N ILE A 33 -8.32 -6.05 1.42
CA ILE A 33 -8.99 -5.88 0.14
C ILE A 33 -8.17 -4.89 -0.69
N TYR A 34 -7.81 -5.31 -1.89
CA TYR A 34 -7.04 -4.54 -2.86
C TYR A 34 -7.91 -4.14 -4.03
N ASP A 35 -8.03 -2.84 -4.27
CA ASP A 35 -8.67 -2.32 -5.47
C ASP A 35 -7.60 -2.10 -6.55
N MET A 36 -7.57 -3.02 -7.51
CA MET A 36 -6.57 -2.99 -8.59
C MET A 36 -6.89 -1.92 -9.64
N ASP A 37 -8.14 -1.48 -9.74
CA ASP A 37 -8.57 -0.42 -10.67
C ASP A 37 -8.28 0.97 -10.11
N SER A 38 -8.29 1.11 -8.78
CA SER A 38 -7.94 2.35 -8.08
C SER A 38 -6.44 2.47 -7.83
N ALA A 39 -5.68 2.72 -8.91
CA ALA A 39 -4.24 2.98 -8.85
C ALA A 39 -3.91 4.46 -8.55
N CYS A 40 -2.75 4.68 -7.91
CA CYS A 40 -2.14 6.00 -7.82
C CYS A 40 -1.88 6.61 -9.21
N GLU A 41 -2.12 7.91 -9.35
CA GLU A 41 -1.90 8.70 -10.58
C GLU A 41 -0.49 8.55 -11.21
N PHE A 42 0.51 8.15 -10.42
CA PHE A 42 1.90 7.99 -10.89
C PHE A 42 2.30 6.53 -11.16
N LEU A 43 1.36 5.59 -11.07
CA LEU A 43 1.58 4.19 -11.42
C LEU A 43 1.34 3.99 -12.91
N ASP A 44 2.33 3.42 -13.61
CA ASP A 44 2.09 2.82 -14.92
C ASP A 44 1.46 1.44 -14.71
N VAL A 45 0.16 1.32 -14.97
CA VAL A 45 -0.62 0.09 -14.75
C VAL A 45 -0.23 -1.05 -15.70
N LEU A 46 0.42 -0.76 -16.83
CA LEU A 46 0.89 -1.81 -17.75
C LEU A 46 2.16 -2.48 -17.23
N THR A 47 3.05 -1.70 -16.61
CA THR A 47 4.36 -2.19 -16.13
C THR A 47 4.43 -2.38 -14.61
N ASN A 48 3.42 -1.92 -13.87
CA ASN A 48 3.37 -1.83 -12.40
C ASN A 48 4.48 -0.96 -11.78
N PHE A 49 5.11 -0.08 -12.57
CA PHE A 49 6.18 0.79 -12.08
C PHE A 49 5.67 2.19 -11.72
N CYS A 50 6.14 2.70 -10.58
CA CYS A 50 5.93 4.09 -10.21
C CYS A 50 6.87 4.99 -11.03
N MET A 51 6.30 5.84 -11.88
CA MET A 51 7.03 6.73 -12.78
C MET A 51 7.85 7.78 -12.02
N VAL A 52 7.46 8.12 -10.78
CA VAL A 52 8.12 9.12 -9.93
C VAL A 52 8.77 8.52 -8.69
N TYR A 53 9.15 7.23 -8.71
CA TYR A 53 9.61 6.51 -7.51
C TYR A 53 10.64 7.27 -6.66
N PRO A 54 11.71 7.90 -7.21
CA PRO A 54 12.68 8.66 -6.41
C PRO A 54 12.10 9.91 -5.73
N ALA A 55 11.09 10.52 -6.34
CA ALA A 55 10.44 11.75 -5.87
C ALA A 55 9.06 11.51 -5.23
N ARG A 56 8.64 10.25 -5.05
CA ARG A 56 7.27 9.87 -4.69
C ARG A 56 6.77 10.50 -3.39
N PHE A 57 7.64 10.69 -2.41
CA PHE A 57 7.27 11.34 -1.14
C PHE A 57 7.00 12.83 -1.27
N ARG A 58 7.51 13.47 -2.33
CA ARG A 58 7.23 14.88 -2.65
C ARG A 58 6.00 15.01 -3.55
N LYS A 59 5.78 14.04 -4.44
CA LYS A 59 4.71 14.06 -5.44
C LYS A 59 3.39 13.51 -4.92
N CYS A 60 3.42 12.51 -4.06
CA CYS A 60 2.24 11.81 -3.56
C CYS A 60 2.27 11.78 -2.02
N PRO A 61 1.40 12.54 -1.33
CA PRO A 61 1.31 12.54 0.14
C PRO A 61 0.94 11.17 0.73
N ARG A 62 0.25 10.33 -0.05
CA ARG A 62 -0.13 8.96 0.37
C ARG A 62 1.06 7.99 0.38
N CYS A 63 2.18 8.32 -0.27
CA CYS A 63 3.36 7.48 -0.28
C CYS A 63 4.02 7.44 1.11
N ARG A 64 4.16 6.24 1.69
CA ARG A 64 4.75 6.05 3.02
C ARG A 64 6.17 5.51 2.93
N LYS A 65 7.13 6.19 3.58
CA LYS A 65 8.51 5.67 3.76
C LYS A 65 8.47 4.37 4.55
N MET A 66 9.20 3.35 4.12
CA MET A 66 9.35 2.12 4.88
C MET A 66 10.45 2.26 5.94
N THR A 67 10.21 1.62 7.07
CA THR A 67 11.11 1.58 8.23
C THR A 67 11.01 0.19 8.85
N LEU A 68 11.92 -0.13 9.77
CA LEU A 68 11.88 -1.39 10.51
C LEU A 68 10.52 -1.63 11.15
N TRP A 69 10.04 -0.63 11.89
CA TRP A 69 8.73 -0.65 12.55
C TRP A 69 7.58 -0.92 11.57
N LYS A 70 7.58 -0.24 10.41
CA LYS A 70 6.56 -0.47 9.37
C LYS A 70 6.67 -1.86 8.75
N ALA A 71 7.88 -2.38 8.51
CA ALA A 71 8.05 -3.73 7.99
C ALA A 71 7.54 -4.80 8.98
N MET A 72 7.69 -4.55 10.28
CA MET A 72 7.17 -5.43 11.34
C MET A 72 5.63 -5.41 11.40
N MET A 73 5.01 -4.22 11.26
CA MET A 73 3.59 -4.01 11.54
C MET A 73 2.67 -3.73 10.33
N ALA A 74 3.19 -3.69 9.09
CA ALA A 74 2.37 -3.40 7.91
C ALA A 74 1.43 -4.57 7.55
N ALA A 75 0.26 -4.59 8.19
CA ALA A 75 -0.85 -5.48 7.82
C ALA A 75 -1.43 -5.15 6.44
N TRP A 76 -1.30 -3.89 5.99
CA TRP A 76 -1.77 -3.39 4.70
C TRP A 76 -0.89 -3.77 3.49
N LEU A 77 0.04 -4.72 3.64
CA LEU A 77 0.86 -5.21 2.53
C LEU A 77 0.66 -6.72 2.38
N PRO A 78 0.55 -7.23 1.14
CA PRO A 78 0.35 -8.65 0.90
C PRO A 78 1.61 -9.44 1.25
N GLU A 79 1.46 -10.75 1.41
CA GLU A 79 2.59 -11.65 1.70
C GLU A 79 3.67 -11.63 0.61
N SER A 80 3.29 -11.33 -0.63
CA SER A 80 4.19 -11.21 -1.77
C SER A 80 5.07 -9.95 -1.72
N CYS A 81 4.76 -8.95 -0.89
CA CYS A 81 5.53 -7.72 -0.82
C CYS A 81 6.94 -7.97 -0.26
N ALA A 82 7.98 -7.48 -0.95
CA ALA A 82 9.37 -7.70 -0.55
C ALA A 82 9.70 -7.24 0.88
N TYR A 83 9.06 -6.17 1.38
CA TYR A 83 9.22 -5.73 2.76
C TYR A 83 8.63 -6.73 3.77
N VAL A 84 7.48 -7.32 3.44
CA VAL A 84 6.83 -8.34 4.26
C VAL A 84 7.67 -9.62 4.27
N GLN A 85 8.14 -10.05 3.09
CA GLN A 85 9.05 -11.19 2.97
C GLN A 85 10.35 -10.98 3.75
N TRP A 86 10.93 -9.78 3.66
CA TRP A 86 12.13 -9.42 4.43
C TRP A 86 11.89 -9.54 5.94
N ALA A 87 10.79 -8.97 6.46
CA ALA A 87 10.46 -9.05 7.88
C ALA A 87 10.16 -10.48 8.35
N ARG A 88 9.51 -11.30 7.50
CA ARG A 88 9.27 -12.72 7.78
C ARG A 88 10.57 -13.52 7.84
N ARG A 89 11.46 -13.33 6.88
CA ARG A 89 12.77 -13.99 6.83
C ARG A 89 13.64 -13.67 8.04
N HIS A 90 13.47 -12.49 8.63
CA HIS A 90 14.18 -12.09 9.85
C HIS A 90 13.42 -12.43 11.13
N HIS A 91 12.28 -13.14 11.04
CA HIS A 91 11.44 -13.54 12.17
C HIS A 91 10.95 -12.38 13.05
N ILE A 92 10.72 -11.20 12.46
CA ILE A 92 10.28 -9.99 13.15
C ILE A 92 8.89 -9.48 12.69
N ARG A 93 8.18 -10.25 11.86
CA ARG A 93 6.85 -9.86 11.37
C ARG A 93 5.81 -10.02 12.49
N LEU A 94 5.26 -8.91 12.98
CA LEU A 94 4.33 -8.87 14.12
C LEU A 94 2.85 -8.72 13.74
N ALA A 95 2.50 -7.90 12.74
CA ALA A 95 1.10 -7.78 12.33
C ALA A 95 0.52 -9.10 11.79
N SER A 96 -0.77 -9.29 12.04
CA SER A 96 -1.56 -10.44 11.64
C SER A 96 -1.52 -10.74 10.14
N ARG A 97 -1.71 -12.01 9.78
CA ARG A 97 -2.04 -12.41 8.41
C ARG A 97 -3.51 -12.08 8.16
N LEU A 98 -3.77 -11.27 7.14
CA LEU A 98 -5.11 -11.01 6.64
C LEU A 98 -5.31 -11.84 5.36
N ARG A 99 -6.55 -12.28 5.11
CA ARG A 99 -6.94 -12.90 3.84
C ARG A 99 -6.87 -11.84 2.74
N LEU A 100 -5.99 -12.03 1.77
CA LEU A 100 -5.89 -11.12 0.63
C LEU A 100 -7.07 -11.35 -0.31
N VAL A 101 -7.81 -10.29 -0.61
CA VAL A 101 -8.90 -10.26 -1.59
C VAL A 101 -8.57 -9.19 -2.62
N ILE A 102 -8.73 -9.50 -3.90
CA ILE A 102 -8.67 -8.51 -4.98
C ILE A 102 -10.13 -8.15 -5.28
N ALA A 103 -10.46 -6.86 -5.18
CA ALA A 103 -11.76 -6.36 -5.61
C ALA A 103 -11.88 -6.57 -7.12
N GLU A 104 -12.88 -7.34 -7.53
CA GLU A 104 -13.33 -7.38 -8.92
C GLU A 104 -14.22 -6.15 -9.18
N ASP A 105 -14.32 -5.74 -10.46
CA ASP A 105 -14.95 -4.49 -10.92
C ASP A 105 -16.19 -4.09 -10.10
N GLY A 106 -16.07 -3.05 -9.26
CA GLY A 106 -17.20 -2.41 -8.57
C GLY A 106 -17.37 -2.70 -7.06
N PHE A 107 -16.52 -3.50 -6.42
CA PHE A 107 -16.65 -3.80 -4.98
C PHE A 107 -16.51 -2.55 -4.08
N CYS A 108 -15.68 -1.58 -4.46
CA CYS A 108 -15.41 -0.41 -3.60
C CYS A 108 -16.60 0.56 -3.45
N LYS A 109 -17.65 0.45 -4.29
CA LYS A 109 -18.88 1.23 -4.10
C LYS A 109 -19.78 0.69 -2.99
N ALA A 110 -19.64 -0.57 -2.60
CA ALA A 110 -20.55 -1.23 -1.66
C ALA A 110 -20.08 -1.21 -0.19
N VAL A 111 -18.83 -0.79 0.08
CA VAL A 111 -18.23 -0.82 1.43
C VAL A 111 -18.22 0.56 2.10
N LEU A 112 -18.55 1.62 1.37
CA LEU A 112 -18.87 2.90 2.01
C LEU A 112 -20.30 2.76 2.55
N PRO A 113 -20.54 2.83 3.88
CA PRO A 113 -21.90 3.08 4.34
C PRO A 113 -22.36 4.35 3.64
N ASP A 114 -23.57 4.30 3.08
CA ASP A 114 -24.23 5.44 2.46
C ASP A 114 -23.98 6.66 3.36
N GLU A 115 -23.25 7.67 2.85
CA GLU A 115 -23.47 9.01 3.38
C GLU A 115 -24.95 9.25 3.09
N ASP A 116 -25.73 9.28 4.15
CA ASP A 116 -27.09 9.75 4.19
C ASP A 116 -27.10 11.14 3.54
N GLU A 117 -27.35 11.15 2.22
CA GLU A 117 -27.83 12.30 1.49
C GLU A 117 -29.19 12.66 2.11
N GLY A 118 -29.11 13.43 3.19
CA GLY A 118 -30.21 14.14 3.79
C GLY A 118 -30.73 15.13 2.76
N GLU A 119 -31.76 14.69 2.06
CA GLU A 119 -32.55 15.49 1.16
C GLU A 119 -33.30 16.60 1.92
N SER A 120 -33.19 17.81 1.38
CA SER A 120 -34.12 18.94 1.49
C SER A 120 -34.27 19.65 2.84
N GLU A 121 -33.97 20.95 2.85
CA GLU A 121 -34.94 21.97 3.29
C GLU A 121 -34.83 23.19 2.36
N ASN A 122 -35.76 23.25 1.41
CA ASN A 122 -36.29 24.52 0.92
C ASN A 122 -37.16 25.10 2.04
N VAL A 123 -36.73 26.20 2.66
CA VAL A 123 -37.61 27.25 3.24
C VAL A 123 -36.94 28.61 3.05
#